data_AF-A0A078SFL1-F1
#
_entry.id   AF-A0A078SFL1-F1
#
_cell.length_a   1.000
_cell.length_b   1.000
_cell.length_c   1.000
_cell.angle_alpha   90.00
_cell.angle_beta   90.00
_cell.angle_gamma   90.00
#
_symmetry.space_group_name_H-M   'P 1'
#
loop_
_entity.id
_entity.type
_entity.pdbx_description
1 polymer ?
#
loop_
_entity_poly.entity_id
_entity_poly.type
_entity_poly.pdbx_seq_one_letter_code
_entity_poly.pdbx_strand_id
1 'polypeptide(L)'
;MPATFEFDNGVAVAITEAAIRDYAGMYLMKEKGGLVGKLSPKLGQEKIKVETDSFPHRTPWRVISVADRVGGLLETNILTSLNEPCRIEDTSWIKPCRTTFTWWNGNVVPDSTFSPGNNFDTNKYYIDFAARNGLDAHGIYGYAETPWYYDDNFNFGWAGPNADVTKPIPCLNMPRIVEYARSKGVGIHLWVHWRPLYDKLEEAFALYEGWGVKGLMVDFMDRNDQEMIRIQEEILECAARHRLFIQFHGSSKPSGLVRTYPNEFTREGTLNYEVCKWDTLVNADHDIAIPFTRMLAGATDYHLGGFRALPRSEFKIQYVNPHVMSTRCHMLAMYVVLENHLTSLCDTPKAYEGQPGFEVLRTVPGTWDEIRVPLARMNEHVT
;
A
#
# COMPACT_ATOMS: atom_id res chain seq x y z
N MET A 1 -15.58 -3.86 -5.58
CA MET A 1 -15.05 -5.09 -6.21
C MET A 1 -13.63 -5.31 -5.69
N PRO A 2 -13.20 -6.55 -5.40
CA PRO A 2 -13.94 -7.80 -5.62
C PRO A 2 -15.25 -7.89 -4.83
N ALA A 3 -16.19 -8.69 -5.30
CA ALA A 3 -17.44 -9.01 -4.60
C ALA A 3 -17.58 -10.53 -4.52
N THR A 4 -17.72 -11.06 -3.31
CA THR A 4 -17.66 -12.50 -3.03
C THR A 4 -18.99 -13.00 -2.49
N PHE A 5 -19.38 -14.18 -2.96
CA PHE A 5 -20.62 -14.86 -2.61
C PHE A 5 -20.29 -16.30 -2.24
N GLU A 6 -20.84 -16.79 -1.13
CA GLU A 6 -20.79 -18.19 -0.73
C GLU A 6 -22.22 -18.73 -0.76
N PHE A 7 -22.40 -19.88 -1.39
CA PHE A 7 -23.69 -20.55 -1.54
C PHE A 7 -23.84 -21.67 -0.49
N ASP A 8 -25.08 -22.06 -0.19
CA ASP A 8 -25.38 -23.07 0.85
C ASP A 8 -24.71 -24.44 0.61
N ASN A 9 -24.32 -24.74 -0.62
CA ASN A 9 -23.61 -25.95 -1.00
C ASN A 9 -22.07 -25.84 -0.88
N GLY A 10 -21.55 -24.75 -0.31
CA GLY A 10 -20.13 -24.49 -0.11
C GLY A 10 -19.40 -23.87 -1.32
N VAL A 11 -20.07 -23.77 -2.47
CA VAL A 11 -19.48 -23.12 -3.65
C VAL A 11 -19.28 -21.63 -3.35
N ALA A 12 -18.10 -21.12 -3.71
CA ALA A 12 -17.76 -19.71 -3.56
C ALA A 12 -17.50 -19.09 -4.93
N VAL A 13 -17.97 -17.86 -5.11
CA VAL A 13 -17.83 -17.07 -6.34
C VAL A 13 -17.30 -15.69 -6.01
N ALA A 14 -16.28 -15.23 -6.74
CA ALA A 14 -15.79 -13.86 -6.67
C ALA A 14 -15.85 -13.17 -8.04
N ILE A 15 -16.38 -11.94 -8.06
CA ILE A 15 -16.47 -11.10 -9.26
C ILE A 15 -15.48 -9.95 -9.13
N THR A 16 -14.59 -9.82 -10.11
CA THR A 16 -13.62 -8.73 -10.22
C THR A 16 -13.23 -8.49 -11.69
N GLU A 17 -12.11 -7.81 -11.94
CA GLU A 17 -11.55 -7.55 -13.25
C GLU A 17 -10.02 -7.63 -13.22
N ALA A 18 -9.42 -7.96 -14.36
CA ALA A 18 -7.97 -8.06 -14.53
C ALA A 18 -7.48 -7.25 -15.73
N ALA A 19 -6.22 -6.85 -15.70
CA ALA A 19 -5.54 -6.09 -16.76
C ALA A 19 -6.28 -4.78 -17.12
N ILE A 20 -6.63 -3.98 -16.11
CA ILE A 20 -7.23 -2.65 -16.35
C ILE A 20 -6.14 -1.70 -16.79
N ARG A 21 -6.08 -1.40 -18.09
CA ARG A 21 -5.07 -0.56 -18.72
C ARG A 21 -5.73 0.27 -19.80
N ASP A 22 -5.42 1.56 -19.85
CA ASP A 22 -6.08 2.52 -20.75
C ASP A 22 -7.62 2.32 -20.84
N TYR A 23 -8.24 2.08 -19.68
CA TYR A 23 -9.67 1.79 -19.55
C TYR A 23 -10.15 2.22 -18.17
N ALA A 24 -11.43 2.58 -18.06
CA ALA A 24 -12.02 2.93 -16.77
C ALA A 24 -12.28 1.68 -15.91
N GLY A 25 -12.03 1.79 -14.60
CA GLY A 25 -12.42 0.78 -13.63
C GLY A 25 -13.94 0.55 -13.61
N MET A 26 -14.35 -0.64 -13.19
CA MET A 26 -15.74 -1.03 -13.11
C MET A 26 -16.23 -1.07 -11.66
N TYR A 27 -17.47 -0.62 -11.44
CA TYR A 27 -18.27 -0.84 -10.24
C TYR A 27 -19.32 -1.90 -10.52
N LEU A 28 -19.72 -2.63 -9.47
CA LEU A 28 -20.79 -3.61 -9.56
C LEU A 28 -22.01 -3.09 -8.80
N MET A 29 -23.12 -2.87 -9.51
CA MET A 29 -24.32 -2.24 -8.98
C MET A 29 -25.50 -3.21 -9.02
N LYS A 30 -26.28 -3.27 -7.94
CA LYS A 30 -27.51 -4.07 -7.91
C LYS A 30 -28.60 -3.34 -8.70
N GLU A 31 -29.11 -3.97 -9.76
CA GLU A 31 -30.23 -3.47 -10.56
C GLU A 31 -31.17 -4.61 -10.96
N LYS A 32 -32.49 -4.40 -10.82
CA LYS A 32 -33.54 -5.33 -11.29
C LYS A 32 -33.28 -6.81 -10.97
N GLY A 33 -32.85 -7.10 -9.74
CA GLY A 33 -32.60 -8.48 -9.27
C GLY A 33 -31.26 -9.09 -9.70
N GLY A 34 -30.42 -8.35 -10.44
CA GLY A 34 -29.09 -8.78 -10.86
C GLY A 34 -27.99 -7.77 -10.51
N LEU A 35 -26.77 -8.09 -10.94
CA LEU A 35 -25.59 -7.23 -10.80
C LEU A 35 -25.19 -6.70 -12.18
N VAL A 36 -24.99 -5.39 -12.28
CA VAL A 36 -24.66 -4.67 -13.52
C VAL A 36 -23.34 -3.94 -13.34
N GLY A 37 -22.43 -4.12 -14.30
CA GLY A 37 -21.16 -3.38 -14.35
C GLY A 37 -21.38 -1.93 -14.80
N LYS A 38 -20.86 -0.97 -14.04
CA LYS A 38 -20.82 0.45 -14.42
C LYS A 38 -19.40 0.97 -14.40
N LEU A 39 -18.93 1.50 -15.53
CA LEU A 39 -17.61 2.07 -15.63
C LEU A 39 -17.58 3.47 -15.00
N SER A 40 -16.44 3.81 -14.40
CA SER A 40 -16.15 5.17 -13.97
C SER A 40 -16.21 6.12 -15.17
N PRO A 41 -16.93 7.23 -15.07
CA PRO A 41 -16.93 8.21 -16.15
C PRO A 41 -15.60 8.96 -16.17
N LYS A 42 -15.26 9.52 -17.34
CA LYS A 42 -14.17 10.49 -17.47
C LYS A 42 -14.41 11.66 -16.52
N LEU A 43 -13.34 12.17 -15.91
CA LEU A 43 -13.43 13.27 -14.95
C LEU A 43 -14.22 14.46 -15.50
N GLY A 44 -15.18 14.96 -14.72
CA GLY A 44 -16.05 16.07 -15.09
C GLY A 44 -17.10 15.74 -16.17
N GLN A 45 -17.30 14.47 -16.51
CA GLN A 45 -18.29 14.01 -17.50
C GLN A 45 -19.17 12.91 -16.92
N GLU A 46 -20.34 12.68 -17.54
CA GLU A 46 -21.22 11.55 -17.19
C GLU A 46 -21.31 10.51 -18.31
N LYS A 47 -21.20 10.93 -19.58
CA LYS A 47 -21.49 10.07 -20.74
C LYS A 47 -20.28 9.27 -21.22
N ILE A 48 -19.12 9.90 -21.26
CA ILE A 48 -17.87 9.31 -21.76
C ILE A 48 -17.16 8.60 -20.60
N LYS A 49 -16.77 7.34 -20.82
CA LYS A 49 -16.07 6.50 -19.82
C LYS A 49 -14.68 6.10 -20.32
N VAL A 50 -14.59 5.85 -21.63
CA VAL A 50 -13.36 5.45 -22.32
C VAL A 50 -13.35 6.17 -23.66
N GLU A 51 -12.23 6.81 -23.97
CA GLU A 51 -11.91 7.43 -25.25
C GLU A 51 -10.73 6.68 -25.86
N THR A 52 -10.83 6.32 -27.13
CA THR A 52 -9.73 5.67 -27.86
C THR A 52 -9.76 6.12 -29.30
N ASP A 53 -8.58 6.36 -29.86
CA ASP A 53 -8.33 6.70 -31.25
C ASP A 53 -7.60 5.57 -32.00
N SER A 54 -7.31 4.45 -31.31
CA SER A 54 -6.54 3.32 -31.84
C SER A 54 -7.35 2.03 -31.78
N PHE A 55 -7.45 1.33 -32.92
CA PHE A 55 -8.19 0.07 -33.04
C PHE A 55 -7.29 -1.06 -33.57
N PRO A 56 -7.46 -2.31 -33.08
CA PRO A 56 -8.49 -2.74 -32.13
C PRO A 56 -8.20 -2.33 -30.68
N HIS A 57 -9.22 -1.82 -29.98
CA HIS A 57 -9.19 -1.54 -28.54
C HIS A 57 -9.81 -2.70 -27.76
N ARG A 58 -9.19 -3.11 -26.64
CA ARG A 58 -9.62 -4.25 -25.83
C ARG A 58 -10.12 -3.78 -24.49
N THR A 59 -11.19 -4.41 -24.01
CA THR A 59 -11.62 -4.21 -22.63
C THR A 59 -10.70 -4.98 -21.68
N PRO A 60 -10.60 -4.57 -20.40
CA PRO A 60 -10.04 -5.42 -19.37
C PRO A 60 -10.85 -6.71 -19.25
N TRP A 61 -10.25 -7.75 -18.69
CA TRP A 61 -10.97 -8.98 -18.40
C TRP A 61 -12.01 -8.74 -17.32
N ARG A 62 -13.18 -9.37 -17.46
CA ARG A 62 -14.19 -9.43 -16.40
C ARG A 62 -14.13 -10.85 -15.86
N VAL A 63 -13.79 -10.98 -14.59
CA VAL A 63 -13.37 -12.24 -13.99
C VAL A 63 -14.44 -12.71 -13.01
N ILE A 64 -14.89 -13.95 -13.21
CA ILE A 64 -15.74 -14.67 -12.28
C ILE A 64 -14.95 -15.92 -11.86
N SER A 65 -14.37 -15.87 -10.67
CA SER A 65 -13.68 -17.02 -10.08
C SER A 65 -14.71 -17.87 -9.36
N VAL A 66 -14.67 -19.19 -9.56
CA VAL A 66 -15.57 -20.16 -8.93
C VAL A 66 -14.73 -21.25 -8.30
N ALA A 67 -15.01 -21.58 -7.03
CA ALA A 67 -14.36 -22.65 -6.29
C ALA A 67 -15.39 -23.46 -5.52
N ASP A 68 -15.08 -24.73 -5.26
CA ASP A 68 -15.89 -25.64 -4.43
C ASP A 68 -15.78 -25.36 -2.92
N ARG A 69 -14.83 -24.50 -2.53
CA ARG A 69 -14.64 -23.95 -1.18
C ARG A 69 -14.08 -22.53 -1.26
N VAL A 70 -14.37 -21.68 -0.27
CA VAL A 70 -13.90 -20.28 -0.26
C VAL A 70 -12.37 -20.14 -0.29
N GLY A 71 -11.63 -21.06 0.36
CA GLY A 71 -10.16 -21.04 0.34
C GLY A 71 -9.56 -21.21 -1.06
N GLY A 72 -10.26 -21.89 -1.98
CA GLY A 72 -9.80 -22.02 -3.37
C GLY A 72 -9.79 -20.70 -4.14
N LEU A 73 -10.58 -19.70 -3.70
CA LEU A 73 -10.52 -18.35 -4.28
C LEU A 73 -9.26 -17.58 -3.86
N LEU A 74 -8.66 -17.92 -2.72
CA LEU A 74 -7.43 -17.29 -2.21
C LEU A 74 -6.17 -17.87 -2.86
N GLU A 75 -6.23 -19.12 -3.29
CA GLU A 75 -5.10 -19.85 -3.91
C GLU A 75 -4.96 -19.57 -5.42
N THR A 76 -5.91 -18.85 -6.03
CA THR A 76 -5.94 -18.63 -7.48
C THR A 76 -4.98 -17.53 -7.93
N ASN A 77 -4.31 -17.77 -9.05
CA ASN A 77 -3.45 -16.80 -9.74
C ASN A 77 -4.11 -16.25 -11.02
N ILE A 78 -5.44 -16.33 -11.14
CA ILE A 78 -6.14 -15.97 -12.38
C ILE A 78 -5.90 -14.51 -12.80
N LEU A 79 -5.84 -13.57 -11.85
CA LEU A 79 -5.65 -12.16 -12.19
C LEU A 79 -4.27 -11.91 -12.79
N THR A 80 -3.19 -12.44 -12.20
CA THR A 80 -1.86 -12.34 -12.80
C THR A 80 -1.80 -13.12 -14.11
N SER A 81 -2.41 -14.31 -14.20
CA SER A 81 -2.46 -15.12 -15.43
C SER A 81 -3.10 -14.41 -16.63
N LEU A 82 -4.02 -13.48 -16.38
CA LEU A 82 -4.72 -12.67 -17.40
C LEU A 82 -3.99 -11.36 -17.78
N ASN A 83 -2.92 -11.00 -17.09
CA ASN A 83 -2.08 -9.84 -17.41
C ASN A 83 -0.98 -10.17 -18.41
N GLU A 84 -0.45 -9.14 -19.07
CA GLU A 84 0.72 -9.27 -19.94
C GLU A 84 1.97 -9.73 -19.18
N PRO A 85 2.95 -10.34 -19.85
CA PRO A 85 4.26 -10.61 -19.26
C PRO A 85 4.95 -9.35 -18.73
N CYS A 86 5.94 -9.55 -17.87
CA CYS A 86 6.77 -8.48 -17.33
C CYS A 86 7.37 -7.61 -18.45
N ARG A 87 7.31 -6.29 -18.28
CA ARG A 87 7.88 -5.29 -19.19
C ARG A 87 9.20 -4.70 -18.70
N ILE A 88 9.68 -5.12 -17.53
CA ILE A 88 10.95 -4.69 -16.95
C ILE A 88 12.02 -5.73 -17.30
N GLU A 89 13.05 -5.31 -18.03
CA GLU A 89 14.11 -6.21 -18.50
C GLU A 89 14.96 -6.78 -17.36
N ASP A 90 15.47 -5.91 -16.48
CA ASP A 90 16.23 -6.28 -15.28
C ASP A 90 15.34 -6.13 -14.04
N THR A 91 14.96 -7.26 -13.45
CA THR A 91 14.16 -7.33 -12.22
C THR A 91 14.99 -7.67 -10.97
N SER A 92 16.32 -7.80 -11.09
CA SER A 92 17.18 -8.24 -9.98
C SER A 92 17.25 -7.27 -8.79
N TRP A 93 16.90 -6.00 -9.03
CA TRP A 93 16.80 -4.96 -8.01
C TRP A 93 15.47 -4.98 -7.25
N ILE A 94 14.46 -5.65 -7.79
CA ILE A 94 13.11 -5.74 -7.23
C ILE A 94 13.11 -6.83 -6.15
N LYS A 95 13.19 -6.40 -4.89
CA LYS A 95 13.23 -7.30 -3.73
C LYS A 95 12.24 -6.82 -2.67
N PRO A 96 11.53 -7.73 -1.98
CA PRO A 96 10.69 -7.34 -0.85
C PRO A 96 11.45 -6.48 0.14
N CYS A 97 10.76 -5.50 0.70
CA CYS A 97 11.38 -4.46 1.51
C CYS A 97 10.71 -4.40 2.88
N ARG A 98 11.51 -4.39 3.95
CA ARG A 98 11.04 -4.09 5.30
C ARG A 98 11.31 -2.63 5.61
N THR A 99 10.30 -1.88 5.99
CA THR A 99 10.39 -0.43 6.17
C THR A 99 9.66 0.03 7.42
N THR A 100 10.16 1.07 8.08
CA THR A 100 9.42 1.75 9.14
C THR A 100 8.34 2.66 8.56
N PHE A 101 7.18 2.75 9.20
CA PHE A 101 6.10 3.65 8.79
C PHE A 101 5.74 4.64 9.91
N THR A 102 6.49 5.75 9.97
CA THR A 102 6.45 6.66 11.13
C THR A 102 5.24 7.59 11.14
N TRP A 103 4.58 7.79 10.00
CA TRP A 103 3.33 8.57 9.95
C TRP A 103 2.26 8.00 10.88
N TRP A 104 2.15 6.67 10.95
CA TRP A 104 1.14 6.00 11.78
C TRP A 104 1.32 6.34 13.26
N ASN A 105 2.53 6.17 13.80
CA ASN A 105 2.82 6.50 15.19
C ASN A 105 2.96 8.02 15.45
N GLY A 106 3.07 8.84 14.41
CA GLY A 106 3.20 10.29 14.51
C GLY A 106 4.64 10.76 14.79
N ASN A 107 5.63 10.07 14.25
CA ASN A 107 7.07 10.31 14.43
C ASN A 107 7.52 10.28 15.89
N VAL A 108 6.85 9.52 16.76
CA VAL A 108 7.08 9.53 18.20
C VAL A 108 8.44 8.92 18.55
N VAL A 109 9.19 9.60 19.42
CA VAL A 109 10.56 9.25 19.84
C VAL A 109 10.63 9.14 21.37
N PRO A 110 10.01 8.11 21.96
CA PRO A 110 9.59 8.08 23.37
C PRO A 110 10.73 8.02 24.40
N ASP A 111 11.94 7.71 23.96
CA ASP A 111 13.17 7.53 24.74
C ASP A 111 14.28 8.47 24.26
N SER A 112 13.91 9.59 23.65
CA SER A 112 14.83 10.63 23.18
C SER A 112 14.74 11.92 24.01
N THR A 113 15.70 12.82 23.80
CA THR A 113 15.75 14.16 24.43
C THR A 113 15.39 15.29 23.46
N PHE A 114 14.97 14.97 22.24
CA PHE A 114 14.65 15.96 21.19
C PHE A 114 13.17 15.84 20.79
N SER A 115 12.62 16.91 20.21
CA SER A 115 11.22 16.93 19.79
C SER A 115 11.01 16.15 18.48
N PRO A 116 9.92 15.37 18.36
CA PRO A 116 9.59 14.68 17.12
C PRO A 116 9.31 15.68 15.98
N GLY A 117 9.61 15.28 14.75
CA GLY A 117 9.21 16.02 13.57
C GLY A 117 9.98 15.67 12.30
N ASN A 118 9.74 16.46 11.24
CA ASN A 118 10.52 16.38 10.00
C ASN A 118 11.89 17.05 10.19
N ASN A 119 12.79 16.37 10.91
CA ASN A 119 14.14 16.85 11.20
C ASN A 119 15.15 15.70 11.14
N PHE A 120 16.45 16.03 11.11
CA PHE A 120 17.50 15.02 11.04
C PHE A 120 17.48 14.05 12.22
N ASP A 121 17.25 14.51 13.46
CA ASP A 121 17.38 13.68 14.65
C ASP A 121 16.29 12.60 14.74
N THR A 122 15.07 12.94 14.33
CA THR A 122 13.96 11.97 14.23
C THR A 122 14.26 10.90 13.18
N ASN A 123 14.69 11.31 11.98
CA ASN A 123 15.06 10.37 10.93
C ASN A 123 16.24 9.49 11.34
N LYS A 124 17.27 10.08 11.96
CA LYS A 124 18.42 9.35 12.52
C LYS A 124 17.97 8.29 13.52
N TYR A 125 17.07 8.62 14.43
CA TYR A 125 16.56 7.70 15.44
C TYR A 125 15.89 6.46 14.82
N TYR A 126 15.06 6.64 13.79
CA TYR A 126 14.43 5.53 13.09
C TYR A 126 15.38 4.78 12.14
N ILE A 127 16.34 5.45 11.52
CA ILE A 127 17.42 4.81 10.75
C ILE A 127 18.27 3.92 11.65
N ASP A 128 18.61 4.38 12.87
CA ASP A 128 19.36 3.57 13.83
C ASP A 128 18.57 2.33 14.28
N PHE A 129 17.25 2.47 14.45
CA PHE A 129 16.36 1.34 14.70
C PHE A 129 16.32 0.36 13.52
N ALA A 130 16.16 0.86 12.29
CA ALA A 130 16.16 0.04 11.08
C ALA A 130 17.48 -0.75 10.95
N ALA A 131 18.62 -0.06 11.08
CA ALA A 131 19.94 -0.65 10.93
C ALA A 131 20.22 -1.77 11.94
N ARG A 132 19.90 -1.54 13.23
CA ARG A 132 20.18 -2.54 14.29
C ARG A 132 19.21 -3.72 14.29
N ASN A 133 18.08 -3.60 13.59
CA ASN A 133 17.06 -4.65 13.51
C ASN A 133 16.95 -5.30 12.12
N GLY A 134 17.82 -4.93 11.17
CA GLY A 134 17.87 -5.53 9.84
C GLY A 134 16.69 -5.16 8.93
N LEU A 135 16.17 -3.93 9.07
CA LEU A 135 15.19 -3.40 8.12
C LEU A 135 15.91 -2.80 6.91
N ASP A 136 15.29 -2.94 5.74
CA ASP A 136 15.87 -2.53 4.46
C ASP A 136 15.79 -1.02 4.23
N ALA A 137 14.76 -0.36 4.79
CA ALA A 137 14.52 1.06 4.59
C ALA A 137 13.90 1.78 5.81
N HIS A 138 14.00 3.11 5.79
CA HIS A 138 13.26 4.03 6.65
C HIS A 138 12.32 4.90 5.80
N GLY A 139 11.05 4.95 6.18
CA GLY A 139 10.04 5.77 5.53
C GLY A 139 10.02 7.22 6.01
N ILE A 140 9.98 8.19 5.08
CA ILE A 140 9.85 9.63 5.33
C ILE A 140 8.56 10.13 4.66
N TYR A 141 7.63 10.65 5.45
CA TYR A 141 6.28 10.99 4.98
C TYR A 141 5.96 12.47 5.17
N GLY A 142 5.98 12.89 6.42
CA GLY A 142 5.64 14.23 6.83
C GLY A 142 5.42 14.28 8.34
N TYR A 143 5.00 15.44 8.82
CA TYR A 143 4.73 15.67 10.24
C TYR A 143 3.70 16.77 10.40
N ALA A 144 2.69 16.54 11.23
CA ALA A 144 1.63 17.51 11.52
C ALA A 144 1.01 18.13 10.25
N GLU A 145 0.45 17.29 9.37
CA GLU A 145 -0.16 17.66 8.09
C GLU A 145 0.80 18.29 7.05
N THR A 146 2.09 18.45 7.39
CA THR A 146 3.09 19.00 6.48
C THR A 146 3.88 17.87 5.82
N PRO A 147 3.85 17.74 4.48
CA PRO A 147 4.67 16.76 3.78
C PRO A 147 6.17 17.07 3.96
N TRP A 148 7.03 16.10 3.64
CA TRP A 148 8.48 16.28 3.77
C TRP A 148 9.06 17.27 2.74
N TYR A 149 8.31 17.58 1.69
CA TYR A 149 8.65 18.52 0.62
C TYR A 149 7.86 19.84 0.72
N TYR A 150 8.28 20.86 -0.03
CA TYR A 150 7.62 22.17 -0.04
C TYR A 150 6.19 22.07 -0.58
N ASP A 151 5.22 22.49 0.23
CA ASP A 151 3.82 22.63 -0.15
C ASP A 151 3.26 23.85 0.58
N ASP A 152 2.56 24.73 -0.14
CA ASP A 152 1.96 25.95 0.39
C ASP A 152 0.57 25.73 1.02
N ASN A 153 0.02 24.52 0.95
CA ASN A 153 -1.29 24.17 1.53
C ASN A 153 -1.22 23.45 2.90
N PHE A 154 -0.04 22.95 3.31
CA PHE A 154 0.16 22.23 4.59
C PHE A 154 -0.91 21.15 4.87
N ASN A 155 -1.24 20.35 3.85
CA ASN A 155 -2.25 19.31 3.92
C ASN A 155 -1.82 18.13 3.03
N PHE A 156 -1.94 16.89 3.52
CA PHE A 156 -1.57 15.72 2.73
C PHE A 156 -2.51 15.45 1.56
N GLY A 157 -3.83 15.64 1.74
CA GLY A 157 -4.86 15.23 0.78
C GLY A 157 -5.17 16.25 -0.33
N TRP A 158 -4.71 17.48 -0.18
CA TRP A 158 -4.78 18.49 -1.24
C TRP A 158 -3.43 19.19 -1.38
N ALA A 159 -2.68 18.85 -2.41
CA ALA A 159 -1.45 19.57 -2.74
C ALA A 159 -1.75 21.00 -3.21
N GLY A 160 -0.98 21.97 -2.70
CA GLY A 160 -1.04 23.35 -3.19
C GLY A 160 -0.50 23.49 -4.62
N PRO A 161 -0.86 24.59 -5.33
CA PRO A 161 -0.42 24.79 -6.72
C PRO A 161 1.09 24.98 -6.86
N ASN A 162 1.79 25.32 -5.77
CA ASN A 162 3.24 25.51 -5.77
C ASN A 162 3.98 24.34 -5.09
N ALA A 163 3.28 23.24 -4.81
CA ALA A 163 3.89 22.04 -4.24
C ALA A 163 5.03 21.52 -5.14
N ASP A 164 6.18 21.22 -4.52
CA ASP A 164 7.40 20.84 -5.25
C ASP A 164 8.08 19.65 -4.57
N VAL A 165 7.80 18.45 -5.09
CA VAL A 165 8.32 17.18 -4.57
C VAL A 165 9.85 17.03 -4.71
N THR A 166 10.51 17.96 -5.40
CA THR A 166 11.98 17.98 -5.53
C THR A 166 12.68 18.81 -4.45
N LYS A 167 11.91 19.57 -3.65
CA LYS A 167 12.43 20.51 -2.65
C LYS A 167 12.01 20.09 -1.25
N PRO A 168 12.91 19.48 -0.45
CA PRO A 168 12.65 19.23 0.96
C PRO A 168 12.31 20.51 1.72
N ILE A 169 11.46 20.42 2.75
CA ILE A 169 11.19 21.55 3.64
C ILE A 169 12.48 21.99 4.38
N PRO A 170 12.63 23.28 4.77
CA PRO A 170 13.91 23.80 5.28
C PRO A 170 14.47 23.08 6.52
N CYS A 171 13.62 22.54 7.38
CA CYS A 171 14.04 21.80 8.58
C CYS A 171 14.50 20.36 8.29
N LEU A 172 14.29 19.86 7.07
CA LEU A 172 14.65 18.52 6.65
C LEU A 172 15.89 18.55 5.75
N ASN A 173 17.07 18.34 6.35
CA ASN A 173 18.32 18.21 5.61
C ASN A 173 18.41 16.83 4.94
N MET A 174 17.72 16.68 3.80
CA MET A 174 17.65 15.42 3.06
C MET A 174 19.04 14.87 2.67
N PRO A 175 20.00 15.67 2.16
CA PRO A 175 21.34 15.16 1.87
C PRO A 175 22.02 14.51 3.08
N ARG A 176 21.92 15.13 4.27
CA ARG A 176 22.50 14.58 5.51
C ARG A 176 21.79 13.30 5.95
N ILE A 177 20.47 13.23 5.81
CA ILE A 177 19.67 12.03 6.16
C ILE A 177 20.06 10.86 5.25
N VAL A 178 20.11 11.10 3.95
CA VAL A 178 20.49 10.12 2.93
C VAL A 178 21.92 9.61 3.15
N GLU A 179 22.87 10.51 3.40
CA GLU A 179 24.26 10.17 3.73
C GLU A 179 24.33 9.26 4.96
N TYR A 180 23.58 9.60 6.01
CA TYR A 180 23.54 8.81 7.25
C TYR A 180 22.90 7.44 7.05
N ALA A 181 21.76 7.37 6.37
CA ALA A 181 21.08 6.12 6.04
C ALA A 181 22.00 5.18 5.26
N ARG A 182 22.71 5.70 4.25
CA ARG A 182 23.71 4.96 3.48
C ARG A 182 24.84 4.43 4.37
N SER A 183 25.36 5.24 5.30
CA SER A 183 26.40 4.82 6.25
C SER A 183 25.96 3.67 7.18
N LYS A 184 24.64 3.46 7.30
CA LYS A 184 24.01 2.41 8.10
C LYS A 184 23.49 1.23 7.27
N GLY A 185 23.63 1.28 5.94
CA GLY A 185 23.09 0.27 5.03
C GLY A 185 21.55 0.27 4.94
N VAL A 186 20.90 1.38 5.30
CA VAL A 186 19.44 1.54 5.28
C VAL A 186 19.05 2.42 4.09
N GLY A 187 18.07 1.97 3.30
CA GLY A 187 17.48 2.75 2.21
C GLY A 187 16.45 3.77 2.70
N ILE A 188 15.99 4.63 1.80
CA ILE A 188 14.90 5.58 2.08
C ILE A 188 13.66 5.19 1.28
N HIS A 189 12.49 5.28 1.90
CA HIS A 189 11.18 5.15 1.27
C HIS A 189 10.43 6.47 1.45
N LEU A 190 9.96 7.11 0.37
CA LEU A 190 9.33 8.44 0.47
C LEU A 190 7.83 8.35 0.18
N TRP A 191 7.02 9.14 0.87
CA TRP A 191 5.63 9.39 0.45
C TRP A 191 5.55 10.63 -0.42
N VAL A 192 4.67 10.64 -1.42
CA VAL A 192 4.43 11.79 -2.29
C VAL A 192 2.97 11.81 -2.75
N HIS A 193 2.36 12.99 -2.75
CA HIS A 193 1.06 13.18 -3.39
C HIS A 193 1.21 13.04 -4.91
N TRP A 194 0.31 12.31 -5.58
CA TRP A 194 0.44 12.01 -7.02
C TRP A 194 0.47 13.26 -7.90
N ARG A 195 -0.31 14.28 -7.54
CA ARG A 195 -0.51 15.47 -8.38
C ARG A 195 0.77 16.27 -8.65
N PRO A 196 1.49 16.79 -7.63
CA PRO A 196 2.76 17.50 -7.87
C PRO A 196 3.88 16.57 -8.33
N LEU A 197 3.76 15.26 -8.08
CA LEU A 197 4.69 14.28 -8.63
C LEU A 197 4.56 14.16 -10.15
N TYR A 198 3.34 13.98 -10.65
CA TYR A 198 3.09 13.65 -12.06
C TYR A 198 3.56 14.75 -13.00
N ASP A 199 3.45 16.02 -12.59
CA ASP A 199 3.94 17.17 -13.37
C ASP A 199 5.48 17.19 -13.53
N LYS A 200 6.22 16.41 -12.72
CA LYS A 200 7.69 16.37 -12.67
C LYS A 200 8.27 14.95 -12.64
N LEU A 201 7.55 13.97 -13.18
CA LEU A 201 7.79 12.55 -12.92
C LEU A 201 9.27 12.14 -13.13
N GLU A 202 9.84 12.43 -14.30
CA GLU A 202 11.23 12.06 -14.63
C GLU A 202 12.26 12.84 -13.79
N GLU A 203 12.04 14.14 -13.57
CA GLU A 203 12.94 14.98 -12.75
C GLU A 203 12.99 14.49 -11.31
N ALA A 204 11.82 14.23 -10.71
CA ALA A 204 11.70 13.75 -9.35
C ALA A 204 12.33 12.36 -9.19
N PHE A 205 12.09 11.44 -10.13
CA PHE A 205 12.59 10.08 -10.02
C PHE A 205 14.11 10.01 -10.23
N ALA A 206 14.67 10.81 -11.15
CA ALA A 206 16.13 10.95 -11.28
C ALA A 206 16.78 11.51 -10.01
N LEU A 207 16.14 12.49 -9.36
CA LEU A 207 16.61 13.01 -8.08
C LEU A 207 16.60 11.94 -6.98
N TYR A 208 15.51 11.18 -6.89
CA TYR A 208 15.34 10.12 -5.89
C TYR A 208 16.31 8.96 -6.10
N GLU A 209 16.55 8.56 -7.35
CA GLU A 209 17.61 7.61 -7.70
C GLU A 209 18.99 8.14 -7.28
N GLY A 210 19.29 9.41 -7.55
CA GLY A 210 20.53 10.06 -7.12
C GLY A 210 20.73 10.09 -5.60
N TRP A 211 19.64 10.17 -4.84
CA TRP A 211 19.66 10.01 -3.38
C TRP A 211 19.79 8.54 -2.95
N GLY A 212 19.49 7.58 -3.81
CA GLY A 212 19.45 6.15 -3.47
C GLY A 212 18.17 5.75 -2.73
N VAL A 213 17.08 6.47 -2.97
CA VAL A 213 15.72 6.07 -2.55
C VAL A 213 15.41 4.69 -3.13
N LYS A 214 14.72 3.85 -2.35
CA LYS A 214 14.36 2.47 -2.74
C LYS A 214 12.99 2.38 -3.40
N GLY A 215 12.07 3.25 -2.99
CA GLY A 215 10.73 3.28 -3.54
C GLY A 215 9.90 4.41 -2.96
N LEU A 216 8.66 4.50 -3.44
CA LEU A 216 7.72 5.57 -3.12
C LEU A 216 6.36 5.01 -2.67
N MET A 217 5.71 5.70 -1.74
CA MET A 217 4.26 5.65 -1.53
C MET A 217 3.66 6.82 -2.32
N VAL A 218 2.90 6.53 -3.37
CA VAL A 218 2.22 7.56 -4.19
C VAL A 218 0.73 7.55 -3.85
N ASP A 219 0.20 8.69 -3.44
CA ASP A 219 -1.05 8.77 -2.70
C ASP A 219 -2.06 9.77 -3.30
N PHE A 220 -3.33 9.65 -2.88
CA PHE A 220 -4.47 10.53 -3.15
C PHE A 220 -4.94 10.60 -4.60
N MET A 221 -4.81 9.50 -5.35
CA MET A 221 -5.34 9.45 -6.72
C MET A 221 -6.87 9.54 -6.73
N ASP A 222 -7.55 8.88 -5.78
CA ASP A 222 -8.98 8.87 -5.47
C ASP A 222 -9.90 8.70 -6.69
N ARG A 223 -9.35 8.07 -7.74
CA ARG A 223 -9.92 7.97 -9.07
C ARG A 223 -9.51 6.66 -9.71
N ASN A 224 -10.41 6.14 -10.53
CA ASN A 224 -10.21 4.94 -11.34
C ASN A 224 -10.82 5.11 -12.74
N ASP A 225 -11.00 6.34 -13.21
CA ASP A 225 -11.30 6.62 -14.61
C ASP A 225 -10.08 6.35 -15.51
N GLN A 226 -10.31 6.28 -16.81
CA GLN A 226 -9.29 5.91 -17.80
C GLN A 226 -7.99 6.73 -17.66
N GLU A 227 -8.10 8.04 -17.42
CA GLU A 227 -6.93 8.91 -17.29
C GLU A 227 -6.08 8.50 -16.07
N MET A 228 -6.72 8.31 -14.91
CA MET A 228 -5.98 7.96 -13.70
C MET A 228 -5.36 6.55 -13.77
N ILE A 229 -6.00 5.62 -14.48
CA ILE A 229 -5.42 4.30 -14.74
C ILE A 229 -4.12 4.43 -15.56
N ARG A 230 -4.12 5.27 -16.62
CA ARG A 230 -2.89 5.56 -17.38
C ARG A 230 -1.81 6.21 -16.53
N ILE A 231 -2.17 7.23 -15.74
CA ILE A 231 -1.23 7.95 -14.86
C ILE A 231 -0.51 6.99 -13.92
N GLN A 232 -1.24 6.06 -13.28
CA GLN A 232 -0.64 5.05 -12.40
C GLN A 232 0.34 4.13 -13.15
N GLU A 233 0.02 3.75 -14.39
CA GLU A 233 0.91 2.94 -15.20
C GLU A 233 2.16 3.70 -15.67
N GLU A 234 2.02 4.98 -16.05
CA GLU A 234 3.14 5.86 -16.38
C GLU A 234 4.09 6.07 -15.19
N ILE A 235 3.53 6.20 -13.97
CA ILE A 235 4.32 6.23 -12.73
C ILE A 235 5.14 4.94 -12.57
N LEU A 236 4.54 3.76 -12.78
CA LEU A 236 5.24 2.48 -12.68
C LEU A 236 6.36 2.35 -13.71
N GLU A 237 6.11 2.78 -14.96
CA GLU A 237 7.09 2.78 -16.03
C GLU A 237 8.29 3.69 -15.74
N CYS A 238 8.05 4.91 -15.24
CA CYS A 238 9.12 5.80 -14.82
C CYS A 238 9.89 5.20 -13.63
N ALA A 239 9.19 4.62 -12.64
CA ALA A 239 9.85 4.00 -11.49
C ALA A 239 10.77 2.86 -11.90
N ALA A 240 10.34 2.05 -12.87
CA ALA A 240 11.14 0.96 -13.39
C ALA A 240 12.46 1.45 -14.01
N ARG A 241 12.43 2.58 -14.76
CA ARG A 241 13.65 3.18 -15.35
C ARG A 241 14.66 3.64 -14.28
N HIS A 242 14.16 4.08 -13.13
CA HIS A 242 14.96 4.59 -12.01
C HIS A 242 15.16 3.58 -10.88
N ARG A 243 14.79 2.31 -11.09
CA ARG A 243 14.91 1.22 -10.09
C ARG A 243 14.24 1.52 -8.74
N LEU A 244 13.05 2.11 -8.81
CA LEU A 244 12.22 2.44 -7.65
C LEU A 244 10.99 1.51 -7.62
N PHE A 245 10.67 0.95 -6.45
CA PHE A 245 9.36 0.32 -6.26
C PHE A 245 8.28 1.37 -5.98
N ILE A 246 7.03 1.04 -6.27
CA ILE A 246 5.87 1.89 -6.02
C ILE A 246 4.87 1.14 -5.16
N GLN A 247 4.33 1.87 -4.19
CA GLN A 247 3.18 1.52 -3.40
C GLN A 247 2.09 2.58 -3.63
N PHE A 248 0.89 2.18 -4.04
CA PHE A 248 -0.18 3.14 -4.30
C PHE A 248 -1.18 3.24 -3.15
N HIS A 249 -1.35 4.44 -2.59
CA HIS A 249 -2.38 4.81 -1.61
C HIS A 249 -3.45 5.71 -2.25
N GLY A 250 -4.63 5.85 -1.62
CA GLY A 250 -5.74 6.58 -2.25
C GLY A 250 -6.05 6.04 -3.66
N SER A 251 -5.96 4.71 -3.82
CA SER A 251 -5.93 4.05 -5.14
C SER A 251 -7.00 2.97 -5.26
N SER A 252 -7.34 2.62 -6.50
CA SER A 252 -8.28 1.51 -6.74
C SER A 252 -7.62 0.15 -6.53
N LYS A 253 -8.44 -0.89 -6.31
CA LYS A 253 -7.98 -2.28 -6.17
C LYS A 253 -6.98 -2.70 -7.27
N PRO A 254 -6.00 -3.56 -6.96
CA PRO A 254 -5.14 -4.15 -7.97
C PRO A 254 -5.94 -4.92 -9.03
N SER A 255 -5.34 -5.11 -10.20
CA SER A 255 -5.95 -5.89 -11.30
C SER A 255 -4.99 -6.93 -11.88
N GLY A 256 -4.00 -7.35 -11.08
CA GLY A 256 -2.92 -8.26 -11.49
C GLY A 256 -1.75 -7.60 -12.23
N LEU A 257 -1.72 -6.25 -12.29
CA LEU A 257 -0.71 -5.46 -13.01
C LEU A 257 0.73 -5.72 -12.52
N VAL A 258 0.90 -6.21 -11.29
CA VAL A 258 2.18 -6.67 -10.72
C VAL A 258 2.91 -7.70 -11.61
N ARG A 259 2.20 -8.47 -12.44
CA ARG A 259 2.85 -9.35 -13.42
C ARG A 259 3.60 -8.57 -14.51
N THR A 260 2.97 -7.50 -15.00
CA THR A 260 3.51 -6.63 -16.04
C THR A 260 4.57 -5.69 -15.47
N TYR A 261 4.31 -5.15 -14.28
CA TYR A 261 5.16 -4.20 -13.55
C TYR A 261 5.43 -4.72 -12.13
N PRO A 262 6.40 -5.63 -11.94
CA PRO A 262 6.71 -6.20 -10.62
C PRO A 262 7.29 -5.19 -9.62
N ASN A 263 7.58 -3.96 -10.05
CA ASN A 263 7.90 -2.86 -9.16
C ASN A 263 6.66 -2.22 -8.49
N GLU A 264 5.43 -2.60 -8.86
CA GLU A 264 4.23 -2.33 -8.07
C GLU A 264 4.19 -3.29 -6.87
N PHE A 265 4.66 -2.85 -5.70
CA PHE A 265 4.75 -3.74 -4.53
C PHE A 265 3.40 -4.01 -3.92
N THR A 266 2.56 -2.99 -3.83
CA THR A 266 1.27 -3.12 -3.17
C THR A 266 0.38 -1.91 -3.44
N ARG A 267 -0.90 -2.05 -3.12
CA ARG A 267 -1.86 -0.96 -3.09
C ARG A 267 -2.61 -0.97 -1.77
N GLU A 268 -3.04 0.18 -1.31
CA GLU A 268 -4.02 0.27 -0.23
C GLU A 268 -5.39 -0.20 -0.73
N GLY A 269 -6.25 0.72 -1.20
CA GLY A 269 -7.59 0.40 -1.72
C GLY A 269 -8.45 -0.38 -0.71
N THR A 270 -8.22 -0.15 0.58
CA THR A 270 -8.88 -0.85 1.68
C THR A 270 -8.90 0.03 2.91
N LEU A 271 -9.93 -0.16 3.74
CA LEU A 271 -9.95 0.44 5.07
C LEU A 271 -8.95 -0.33 5.96
N ASN A 272 -7.89 0.31 6.44
CA ASN A 272 -6.75 -0.34 7.12
C ASN A 272 -6.45 0.24 8.52
N TYR A 273 -5.34 -0.19 9.14
CA TYR A 273 -5.00 0.20 10.51
C TYR A 273 -4.68 1.69 10.73
N GLU A 274 -4.59 2.54 9.70
CA GLU A 274 -4.61 3.99 9.90
C GLU A 274 -5.86 4.44 10.67
N VAL A 275 -6.98 3.75 10.44
CA VAL A 275 -8.28 4.10 10.99
C VAL A 275 -8.29 3.99 12.50
N CYS A 276 -7.40 3.19 13.11
CA CYS A 276 -7.23 3.15 14.55
C CYS A 276 -6.81 4.50 15.16
N LYS A 277 -6.35 5.47 14.33
CA LYS A 277 -6.04 6.84 14.74
C LYS A 277 -7.28 7.69 15.00
N TRP A 278 -8.42 7.38 14.38
CA TRP A 278 -9.62 8.24 14.41
C TRP A 278 -10.97 7.51 14.49
N ASP A 279 -11.04 6.18 14.38
CA ASP A 279 -12.26 5.39 14.45
C ASP A 279 -12.01 3.96 15.00
N THR A 280 -13.06 3.15 15.05
CA THR A 280 -13.16 1.76 15.53
C THR A 280 -13.65 0.80 14.45
N LEU A 281 -13.84 1.27 13.22
CA LEU A 281 -14.33 0.47 12.09
C LEU A 281 -13.39 -0.68 11.72
N VAL A 282 -12.08 -0.48 11.87
CA VAL A 282 -11.09 -1.55 11.68
C VAL A 282 -10.91 -2.31 12.98
N ASN A 283 -11.33 -3.58 12.96
CA ASN A 283 -11.37 -4.52 14.08
C ASN A 283 -11.28 -5.96 13.52
N ALA A 284 -11.28 -6.96 14.39
CA ALA A 284 -11.14 -8.36 13.98
C ALA A 284 -12.18 -8.84 12.96
N ASP A 285 -13.43 -8.36 13.02
CA ASP A 285 -14.50 -8.73 12.07
C ASP A 285 -14.23 -8.14 10.67
N HIS A 286 -13.68 -6.92 10.63
CA HIS A 286 -13.26 -6.30 9.38
C HIS A 286 -12.00 -6.98 8.82
N ASP A 287 -10.99 -7.25 9.66
CA ASP A 287 -9.77 -7.93 9.27
C ASP A 287 -10.05 -9.30 8.62
N ILE A 288 -10.97 -10.09 9.19
CA ILE A 288 -11.31 -11.40 8.63
C ILE A 288 -12.08 -11.32 7.31
N ALA A 289 -12.74 -10.19 7.01
CA ALA A 289 -13.42 -9.99 5.73
C ALA A 289 -12.44 -9.67 4.58
N ILE A 290 -11.25 -9.12 4.89
CA ILE A 290 -10.27 -8.66 3.90
C ILE A 290 -9.72 -9.78 3.00
N PRO A 291 -9.28 -10.95 3.52
CA PRO A 291 -8.86 -12.09 2.71
C PRO A 291 -9.91 -12.45 1.66
N PHE A 292 -11.17 -12.54 2.07
CA PHE A 292 -12.27 -13.01 1.22
C PHE A 292 -12.86 -11.95 0.29
N THR A 293 -12.35 -10.71 0.33
CA THR A 293 -12.86 -9.61 -0.49
C THR A 293 -11.72 -8.88 -1.19
N ARG A 294 -11.11 -7.88 -0.55
CA ARG A 294 -10.08 -7.02 -1.12
C ARG A 294 -8.84 -7.80 -1.58
N MET A 295 -8.41 -8.80 -0.82
CA MET A 295 -7.19 -9.58 -1.12
C MET A 295 -7.33 -10.47 -2.36
N LEU A 296 -8.55 -10.82 -2.76
CA LEU A 296 -8.79 -11.52 -4.02
C LEU A 296 -8.38 -10.70 -5.25
N ALA A 297 -8.16 -9.39 -5.10
CA ALA A 297 -7.60 -8.53 -6.15
C ALA A 297 -6.07 -8.60 -6.23
N GLY A 298 -5.40 -9.02 -5.16
CA GLY A 298 -3.94 -9.02 -5.00
C GLY A 298 -3.51 -8.35 -3.70
N ALA A 299 -2.18 -8.25 -3.51
CA ALA A 299 -1.53 -7.70 -2.33
C ALA A 299 -2.14 -6.39 -1.83
N THR A 300 -2.09 -6.19 -0.51
CA THR A 300 -2.66 -5.01 0.14
C THR A 300 -1.70 -4.41 1.16
N ASP A 301 -1.56 -3.08 1.14
CA ASP A 301 -0.97 -2.39 2.28
C ASP A 301 -2.05 -2.18 3.32
N TYR A 302 -1.88 -2.83 4.46
CA TYR A 302 -2.80 -2.77 5.58
C TYR A 302 -2.22 -1.99 6.77
N HIS A 303 -1.08 -1.29 6.58
CA HIS A 303 -0.32 -0.60 7.63
C HIS A 303 0.03 -1.52 8.80
N LEU A 304 0.52 -2.72 8.46
CA LEU A 304 0.93 -3.71 9.44
C LEU A 304 2.03 -3.19 10.37
N GLY A 305 2.21 -3.90 11.47
CA GLY A 305 3.23 -3.61 12.47
C GLY A 305 2.70 -3.02 13.76
N GLY A 306 1.40 -2.81 13.89
CA GLY A 306 0.79 -2.43 15.16
C GLY A 306 1.12 -3.46 16.24
N PHE A 307 2.05 -3.13 17.13
CA PHE A 307 2.54 -4.07 18.14
C PHE A 307 1.80 -3.86 19.45
N ARG A 308 1.45 -2.62 19.78
CA ARG A 308 0.63 -2.31 20.94
C ARG A 308 -0.84 -2.61 20.63
N ALA A 309 -1.23 -3.87 20.83
CA ALA A 309 -2.59 -4.35 20.64
C ALA A 309 -3.39 -4.31 21.95
N LEU A 310 -4.64 -3.86 21.87
CA LEU A 310 -5.58 -3.81 22.98
C LEU A 310 -6.88 -4.55 22.63
N PRO A 311 -7.53 -5.22 23.61
CA PRO A 311 -8.87 -5.74 23.39
C PRO A 311 -9.84 -4.60 23.11
N ARG A 312 -10.92 -4.89 22.38
CA ARG A 312 -11.95 -3.90 21.99
C ARG A 312 -12.50 -3.09 23.16
N SER A 313 -12.60 -3.69 24.35
CA SER A 313 -13.08 -3.03 25.57
C SER A 313 -12.13 -1.97 26.14
N GLU A 314 -10.84 -2.03 25.80
CA GLU A 314 -9.81 -1.11 26.29
C GLU A 314 -9.30 -0.15 25.22
N PHE A 315 -9.59 -0.44 23.95
CA PHE A 315 -9.19 0.39 22.83
C PHE A 315 -9.77 1.81 22.93
N LYS A 316 -8.92 2.80 22.67
CA LYS A 316 -9.31 4.21 22.60
C LYS A 316 -8.71 4.83 21.35
N ILE A 317 -9.52 5.60 20.65
CA ILE A 317 -9.10 6.40 19.50
C ILE A 317 -8.05 7.41 19.99
N GLN A 318 -6.89 7.40 19.36
CA GLN A 318 -5.85 8.39 19.57
C GLN A 318 -5.05 8.58 18.29
N TYR A 319 -4.95 9.84 17.84
CA TYR A 319 -4.35 10.13 16.54
C TYR A 319 -2.83 9.92 16.53
N VAL A 320 -2.16 10.30 17.61
CA VAL A 320 -0.71 10.13 17.78
C VAL A 320 -0.45 8.89 18.63
N ASN A 321 0.54 8.10 18.21
CA ASN A 321 0.92 6.85 18.86
C ASN A 321 -0.25 5.85 19.08
N PRO A 322 -1.15 5.62 18.10
CA PRO A 322 -2.31 4.72 18.22
C PRO A 322 -1.96 3.32 18.73
N HIS A 323 -2.97 2.62 19.25
CA HIS A 323 -2.94 1.17 19.44
C HIS A 323 -3.65 0.51 18.26
N VAL A 324 -3.55 -0.81 18.15
CA VAL A 324 -4.41 -1.61 17.25
C VAL A 324 -5.41 -2.43 18.05
N MET A 325 -6.56 -2.72 17.46
CA MET A 325 -7.67 -3.39 18.14
C MET A 325 -7.71 -4.89 17.79
N SER A 326 -7.10 -5.72 18.61
CA SER A 326 -7.21 -7.20 18.64
C SER A 326 -6.18 -7.73 19.66
N THR A 327 -5.52 -8.85 19.38
CA THR A 327 -4.41 -9.42 20.15
C THR A 327 -3.08 -9.24 19.42
N ARG A 328 -1.95 -9.35 20.14
CA ARG A 328 -0.61 -9.39 19.52
C ARG A 328 -0.48 -10.51 18.50
N CYS A 329 -0.99 -11.69 18.80
CA CYS A 329 -0.89 -12.84 17.90
C CYS A 329 -1.67 -12.61 16.60
N HIS A 330 -2.84 -11.96 16.67
CA HIS A 330 -3.59 -11.56 15.48
C HIS A 330 -2.75 -10.64 14.58
N MET A 331 -2.15 -9.59 15.15
CA MET A 331 -1.33 -8.64 14.39
C MET A 331 -0.11 -9.28 13.74
N LEU A 332 0.50 -10.26 14.42
CA LEU A 332 1.59 -11.06 13.85
C LEU A 332 1.10 -11.98 12.72
N ALA A 333 -0.06 -12.62 12.89
CA ALA A 333 -0.64 -13.50 11.88
C ALA A 333 -0.98 -12.76 10.58
N MET A 334 -1.32 -11.46 10.66
CA MET A 334 -1.62 -10.65 9.47
C MET A 334 -0.44 -10.54 8.49
N TYR A 335 0.81 -10.68 8.94
CA TYR A 335 1.97 -10.73 8.04
C TYR A 335 2.05 -11.98 7.17
N VAL A 336 1.29 -13.02 7.52
CA VAL A 336 1.19 -14.27 6.73
C VAL A 336 -0.13 -14.28 5.95
N VAL A 337 -1.22 -13.86 6.58
CA VAL A 337 -2.57 -13.85 5.98
C VAL A 337 -2.73 -12.79 4.89
N LEU A 338 -2.14 -11.61 5.07
CA LEU A 338 -2.23 -10.50 4.12
C LEU A 338 -0.94 -10.40 3.31
N GLU A 339 -0.99 -10.87 2.06
CA GLU A 339 0.12 -10.71 1.12
C GLU A 339 0.48 -9.22 0.96
N ASN A 340 1.75 -8.92 1.23
CA ASN A 340 2.31 -7.58 1.10
C ASN A 340 3.82 -7.68 0.89
N HIS A 341 4.31 -7.19 -0.25
CA HIS A 341 5.74 -7.16 -0.57
C HIS A 341 6.52 -6.07 0.18
N LEU A 342 5.80 -5.15 0.83
CA LEU A 342 6.35 -4.12 1.70
C LEU A 342 5.99 -4.41 3.17
N THR A 343 6.87 -5.09 3.90
CA THR A 343 6.70 -5.40 5.32
C THR A 343 6.88 -4.12 6.15
N SER A 344 5.78 -3.43 6.41
CA SER A 344 5.76 -2.20 7.19
C SER A 344 5.89 -2.48 8.70
N LEU A 345 6.59 -1.61 9.43
CA LEU A 345 6.64 -1.54 10.90
C LEU A 345 6.16 -0.15 11.34
N CYS A 346 4.88 -0.03 11.66
CA CYS A 346 4.23 1.26 11.89
C CYS A 346 4.34 1.82 13.33
N ASP A 347 4.63 0.98 14.33
CA ASP A 347 4.74 1.37 15.73
C ASP A 347 6.12 1.97 16.07
N THR A 348 6.29 2.49 17.29
CA THR A 348 7.57 3.07 17.73
C THR A 348 8.62 1.98 18.02
N PRO A 349 9.94 2.26 17.94
CA PRO A 349 10.98 1.29 18.28
C PRO A 349 10.82 0.66 19.66
N LYS A 350 10.44 1.46 20.67
CA LYS A 350 10.17 1.00 22.04
C LYS A 350 9.01 0.00 22.13
N ALA A 351 8.06 0.04 21.19
CA ALA A 351 6.97 -0.93 21.15
C ALA A 351 7.48 -2.33 20.76
N TYR A 352 8.58 -2.42 20.01
CA TYR A 352 9.09 -3.68 19.48
C TYR A 352 10.23 -4.29 20.30
N GLU A 353 11.19 -3.45 20.69
CA GLU A 353 12.45 -3.94 21.25
C GLU A 353 12.25 -4.59 22.63
N GLY A 354 12.76 -5.82 22.77
CA GLY A 354 12.57 -6.63 23.97
C GLY A 354 11.16 -7.22 24.14
N GLN A 355 10.26 -7.03 23.18
CA GLN A 355 8.88 -7.51 23.27
C GLN A 355 8.67 -8.85 22.53
N PRO A 356 7.85 -9.77 23.07
CA PRO A 356 7.56 -11.05 22.44
C PRO A 356 6.96 -10.91 21.03
N GLY A 357 7.48 -11.72 20.10
CA GLY A 357 7.04 -11.76 18.70
C GLY A 357 7.79 -10.83 17.75
N PHE A 358 8.68 -9.95 18.25
CA PHE A 358 9.39 -9.01 17.37
C PHE A 358 10.33 -9.71 16.38
N GLU A 359 10.83 -10.90 16.75
CA GLU A 359 11.52 -11.81 15.83
C GLU A 359 10.76 -12.03 14.53
N VAL A 360 9.45 -12.29 14.61
CA VAL A 360 8.60 -12.55 13.44
C VAL A 360 8.67 -11.38 12.45
N LEU A 361 8.63 -10.13 12.94
CA LEU A 361 8.68 -8.95 12.06
C LEU A 361 10.04 -8.78 11.36
N ARG A 362 11.10 -9.36 11.92
CA ARG A 362 12.45 -9.33 11.34
C ARG A 362 12.69 -10.48 10.36
N THR A 363 11.97 -11.60 10.51
CA THR A 363 12.25 -12.82 9.75
C THR A 363 11.16 -13.21 8.75
N VAL A 364 9.91 -12.76 8.92
CA VAL A 364 8.81 -13.06 8.01
C VAL A 364 9.18 -12.62 6.58
N PRO A 365 9.03 -13.48 5.56
CA PRO A 365 9.34 -13.11 4.19
C PRO A 365 8.23 -12.22 3.62
N GLY A 366 8.58 -11.36 2.66
CA GLY A 366 7.60 -10.53 1.92
C GLY A 366 7.08 -11.19 0.63
N THR A 367 7.54 -12.40 0.33
CA THR A 367 7.17 -13.21 -0.84
C THR A 367 7.17 -14.69 -0.49
N TRP A 368 6.41 -15.49 -1.23
CA TRP A 368 6.19 -16.91 -0.97
C TRP A 368 6.39 -17.72 -2.26
N ASP A 369 7.02 -18.88 -2.16
CA ASP A 369 7.13 -19.83 -3.28
C ASP A 369 5.80 -20.56 -3.54
N GLU A 370 5.02 -20.78 -2.48
CA GLU A 370 3.74 -21.50 -2.51
C GLU A 370 2.80 -20.92 -1.44
N ILE A 371 1.52 -20.77 -1.80
CA ILE A 371 0.45 -20.38 -0.88
C ILE A 371 -0.58 -21.52 -0.83
N ARG A 372 -0.96 -21.92 0.38
CA ARG A 372 -2.00 -22.92 0.65
C ARG A 372 -2.92 -22.37 1.73
N VAL A 373 -4.21 -22.66 1.60
CA VAL A 373 -5.23 -22.28 2.58
C VAL A 373 -5.90 -23.54 3.10
N PRO A 374 -5.38 -24.15 4.19
CA PRO A 374 -5.91 -25.40 4.73
C PRO A 374 -7.35 -25.27 5.26
N LEU A 375 -7.66 -24.19 5.97
CA LEU A 375 -8.97 -23.93 6.57
C LEU A 375 -9.39 -22.50 6.31
N ALA A 376 -10.61 -22.33 5.82
CA ALA A 376 -11.19 -21.02 5.60
C ALA A 376 -12.72 -21.09 5.67
N ARG A 377 -13.30 -20.11 6.35
CA ARG A 377 -14.74 -19.84 6.34
C ARG A 377 -14.96 -18.33 6.38
N MET A 378 -15.77 -17.84 5.44
CA MET A 378 -15.94 -16.41 5.24
C MET A 378 -16.45 -15.75 6.53
N ASN A 379 -15.79 -14.65 6.94
CA ASN A 379 -16.07 -13.91 8.18
C ASN A 379 -15.93 -14.70 9.49
N GLU A 380 -15.26 -15.85 9.49
CA GLU A 380 -15.02 -16.64 10.71
C GLU A 380 -13.54 -16.92 10.94
N HIS A 381 -12.83 -17.53 9.98
CA HIS A 381 -11.41 -17.87 10.11
C HIS A 381 -10.72 -18.11 8.77
N VAL A 382 -9.40 -17.95 8.76
CA VAL A 382 -8.49 -18.33 7.68
C VAL A 382 -7.16 -18.75 8.30
N THR A 383 -6.51 -19.77 7.73
CA THR A 383 -5.18 -20.25 8.13
C THR A 383 -4.32 -20.54 6.92
#